data_AF-A0A2E3HVJ5-F1
#
_entry.id   AF-A0A2E3HVJ5-F1
#
_cell.length_a   1.000
_cell.length_b   1.000
_cell.length_c   1.000
_cell.angle_alpha   90.00
_cell.angle_beta   90.00
_cell.angle_gamma   90.00
#
_symmetry.space_group_name_H-M   'P 1'
#
loop_
_entity.id
_entity.type
_entity.pdbx_description
1 polymer ?
#
loop_
_entity_poly.entity_id
_entity_poly.type
_entity_poly.pdbx_seq_one_letter_code
_entity_poly.pdbx_strand_id
1 'polypeptide(L)'
;MRQNLIEFMTALCQRYDKHPHVKWIDVVNETVLQNGKWHHAKNGTEKWENPWTFLGNDTNHTLNPPRYIKLAFELANKHAPNTDLIINQHGGMEKLMWQKIKALASYLRQHNLRVDGIGWQAHIDVG
;
A
#
# COMPACT_ATOMS: atom_id res chain seq x y z
N MET A 1 -10.52 -1.52 -14.51
CA MET A 1 -9.66 -0.99 -13.44
C MET A 1 -9.67 -1.85 -12.18
N ARG A 2 -10.80 -2.05 -11.48
CA ARG A 2 -10.86 -2.97 -10.33
C ARG A 2 -10.42 -4.39 -10.70
N GLN A 3 -10.93 -4.90 -11.83
CA GLN A 3 -10.56 -6.21 -12.36
C GLN A 3 -9.05 -6.31 -12.64
N ASN A 4 -8.46 -5.29 -13.25
CA ASN A 4 -7.02 -5.23 -13.54
C ASN A 4 -6.18 -5.29 -12.25
N LEU A 5 -6.61 -4.62 -11.18
CA LEU A 5 -5.92 -4.71 -9.87
C LEU A 5 -5.99 -6.15 -9.32
N ILE A 6 -7.17 -6.78 -9.41
CA ILE A 6 -7.38 -8.15 -8.94
C ILE A 6 -6.48 -9.12 -9.70
N GLU A 7 -6.49 -9.06 -11.02
CA GLU A 7 -5.67 -9.93 -11.88
C GLU A 7 -4.18 -9.72 -11.62
N PHE A 8 -3.73 -8.47 -11.59
CA PHE A 8 -2.34 -8.12 -11.34
C PHE A 8 -1.86 -8.60 -9.97
N MET A 9 -2.55 -8.23 -8.89
CA MET A 9 -2.16 -8.60 -7.54
C MET A 9 -2.23 -10.10 -7.33
N THR A 10 -3.26 -10.77 -7.87
CA THR A 10 -3.39 -12.23 -7.76
C THR A 10 -2.23 -12.94 -8.44
N ALA A 11 -1.92 -12.58 -9.69
CA ALA A 11 -0.84 -13.19 -10.44
C ALA A 11 0.53 -12.93 -9.79
N LEU A 12 0.77 -11.70 -9.33
CA LEU A 12 2.00 -11.31 -8.64
C LEU A 12 2.21 -12.10 -7.35
N CYS A 13 1.19 -12.13 -6.48
CA CYS A 13 1.24 -12.83 -5.20
C CYS A 13 1.46 -14.34 -5.41
N GLN A 14 0.64 -14.98 -6.25
CA GLN A 14 0.76 -16.43 -6.50
C GLN A 14 2.10 -16.83 -7.13
N ARG A 15 2.70 -15.95 -7.92
CA ARG A 15 4.01 -16.20 -8.52
C ARG A 15 5.09 -16.22 -7.45
N TYR A 16 5.17 -15.18 -6.63
CA TYR A 16 6.30 -14.98 -5.73
C TYR A 16 6.15 -15.68 -4.39
N ASP A 17 4.93 -15.99 -3.94
CA ASP A 17 4.71 -16.72 -2.70
C ASP A 17 5.31 -18.14 -2.69
N LYS A 18 5.48 -18.72 -3.88
CA LYS A 18 6.10 -20.04 -4.08
C LYS A 18 7.62 -20.02 -3.95
N HIS A 19 8.22 -18.83 -3.84
CA HIS A 19 9.66 -18.63 -3.88
C HIS A 19 10.19 -18.19 -2.50
N PRO A 20 10.77 -19.09 -1.70
CA PRO A 20 11.15 -18.79 -0.31
C PRO A 20 12.27 -17.76 -0.16
N HIS A 21 12.91 -17.35 -1.26
CA HIS A 21 13.90 -16.27 -1.27
C HIS A 21 13.24 -14.88 -1.40
N VAL A 22 12.00 -14.80 -1.86
CA VAL A 22 11.19 -13.58 -1.77
C VAL A 22 10.59 -13.51 -0.38
N LYS A 23 11.23 -12.75 0.49
CA LYS A 23 10.87 -12.68 1.91
C LYS A 23 9.68 -11.77 2.17
N TRP A 24 9.59 -10.66 1.43
CA TRP A 24 8.52 -9.68 1.57
C TRP A 24 8.09 -9.10 0.23
N ILE A 25 6.89 -8.53 0.22
CA ILE A 25 6.34 -7.74 -0.88
C ILE A 25 5.85 -6.41 -0.31
N ASP A 26 6.26 -5.32 -0.94
CA ASP A 26 5.65 -4.00 -0.73
C ASP A 26 4.27 -4.01 -1.40
N VAL A 27 3.23 -4.35 -0.64
CA VAL A 27 1.86 -4.50 -1.16
C VAL A 27 1.34 -3.16 -1.69
N VAL A 28 1.73 -2.06 -1.05
CA VAL A 28 1.51 -0.70 -1.50
C VAL A 28 2.75 0.14 -1.24
N ASN A 29 3.03 1.09 -2.14
CA ASN A 29 4.15 2.03 -2.04
C ASN A 29 3.65 3.48 -2.06
N GLU A 30 4.19 4.32 -1.17
CA GLU A 30 4.04 5.79 -1.19
C GLU A 30 2.59 6.29 -1.25
N THR A 31 1.77 5.82 -0.31
CA THR A 31 0.33 6.10 -0.31
C THR A 31 -0.04 7.43 0.35
N VAL A 32 0.89 8.05 1.10
CA VAL A 32 0.65 9.28 1.87
C VAL A 32 1.68 10.34 1.49
N LEU A 33 1.24 11.59 1.31
CA LEU A 33 2.08 12.76 1.10
C LEU A 33 2.66 13.27 2.43
N GLN A 34 3.77 14.01 2.39
CA GLN A 34 4.43 14.58 3.58
C GLN A 34 3.47 15.38 4.49
N ASN A 35 2.48 16.06 3.90
CA ASN A 35 1.46 16.81 4.64
C ASN A 35 0.35 15.94 5.27
N GLY A 36 0.47 14.61 5.21
CA GLY A 36 -0.51 13.66 5.75
C GLY A 36 -1.77 13.52 4.91
N LYS A 37 -1.83 14.02 3.67
CA LYS A 37 -2.93 13.72 2.73
C LYS A 37 -2.65 12.39 2.01
N TRP A 38 -3.72 11.71 1.58
CA TRP A 38 -3.57 10.58 0.68
C TRP A 38 -2.95 11.03 -0.64
N HIS A 39 -2.11 10.19 -1.23
CA HIS A 39 -1.69 10.40 -2.60
C HIS A 39 -2.93 10.30 -3.51
N HIS A 40 -3.00 11.19 -4.48
CA HIS A 40 -4.07 11.23 -5.49
C HIS A 40 -3.49 10.83 -6.84
N ALA A 41 -4.35 10.47 -7.80
CA ALA A 41 -3.92 10.40 -9.19
C ALA A 41 -3.42 11.78 -9.62
N LYS A 42 -2.16 11.91 -10.01
CA LYS A 42 -1.73 13.06 -10.80
C LYS A 42 -1.73 12.65 -12.27
N ASN A 43 -1.66 13.65 -13.13
CA ASN A 43 -1.38 13.40 -14.54
C ASN A 43 0.05 12.85 -14.61
N GLY A 44 0.19 11.60 -15.07
CA GLY A 44 1.52 11.05 -15.32
C GLY A 44 2.25 11.88 -16.39
N THR A 45 3.58 11.79 -16.43
CA THR A 45 4.34 12.28 -17.58
C THR A 45 4.07 11.33 -18.75
N GLU A 46 3.08 11.71 -19.56
CA GLU A 46 2.60 11.08 -20.80
C GLU A 46 2.03 9.64 -20.76
N LYS A 47 2.10 8.90 -19.65
CA LYS A 47 1.62 7.49 -19.59
C LYS A 47 0.67 7.21 -18.45
N TRP A 48 1.12 6.96 -17.22
CA TRP A 48 0.23 6.70 -16.08
C TRP A 48 0.90 7.05 -14.75
N GLU A 49 0.18 7.74 -13.87
CA GLU A 49 0.46 7.78 -12.43
C GLU A 49 -0.58 6.91 -11.70
N ASN A 50 -0.38 6.58 -10.41
CA ASN A 50 -1.16 5.58 -9.64
C ASN A 50 -2.64 5.50 -10.04
N PRO A 51 -3.04 4.54 -10.91
CA PRO A 51 -4.39 4.51 -11.47
C PRO A 51 -5.41 3.99 -10.45
N TRP A 52 -4.96 3.39 -9.36
CA TRP A 52 -5.84 2.69 -8.43
C TRP A 52 -6.71 3.64 -7.60
N THR A 53 -6.36 4.93 -7.53
CA THR A 53 -7.14 5.96 -6.81
C THR A 53 -8.51 6.20 -7.44
N PHE A 54 -8.72 5.88 -8.73
CA PHE A 54 -10.04 5.98 -9.37
C PHE A 54 -11.07 5.00 -8.78
N LEU A 55 -10.64 4.02 -7.98
CA LEU A 55 -11.56 3.16 -7.22
C LEU A 55 -12.23 3.87 -6.03
N GLY A 56 -11.84 5.12 -5.76
CA GLY A 56 -12.38 5.95 -4.69
C GLY A 56 -11.87 5.54 -3.31
N ASN A 57 -12.51 6.09 -2.26
CA ASN A 57 -12.09 5.93 -0.87
C ASN A 57 -13.14 5.21 -0.03
N ASP A 58 -12.71 4.60 1.08
CA ASP A 58 -13.61 4.05 2.08
C ASP A 58 -14.16 5.16 2.99
N THR A 59 -15.25 5.77 2.53
CA THR A 59 -15.94 6.87 3.21
C THR A 59 -16.65 6.47 4.50
N ASN A 60 -16.76 5.16 4.78
CA ASN A 60 -17.40 4.66 6.00
C ASN A 60 -16.45 4.68 7.21
N HIS A 61 -15.15 4.87 6.98
CA HIS A 61 -14.15 4.93 8.02
C HIS A 61 -13.56 6.35 8.12
N THR A 62 -13.33 6.84 9.34
CA THR A 62 -12.83 8.21 9.61
C THR A 62 -11.47 8.50 8.95
N LEU A 63 -10.62 7.48 8.83
CA LEU A 63 -9.34 7.55 8.10
C LEU A 63 -9.51 7.83 6.59
N ASN A 64 -10.65 7.48 6.01
CA ASN A 64 -11.00 7.61 4.59
C ASN A 64 -9.92 7.13 3.60
N PRO A 65 -9.37 5.89 3.76
CA PRO A 65 -8.28 5.40 2.92
C PRO A 65 -8.74 5.10 1.48
N PRO A 66 -7.86 5.23 0.46
CA PRO A 66 -8.14 4.73 -0.88
C PRO A 66 -8.49 3.23 -0.87
N ARG A 67 -9.61 2.86 -1.49
CA ARG A 67 -10.16 1.48 -1.43
C ARG A 67 -9.21 0.42 -2.00
N TYR A 68 -8.38 0.81 -2.95
CA TYR A 68 -7.43 -0.10 -3.57
C TYR A 68 -6.42 -0.68 -2.56
N ILE A 69 -6.09 0.07 -1.50
CA ILE A 69 -5.11 -0.39 -0.50
C ILE A 69 -5.67 -1.61 0.23
N LYS A 70 -6.91 -1.52 0.72
CA LYS A 70 -7.59 -2.66 1.37
C LYS A 70 -7.69 -3.85 0.42
N LEU A 71 -8.13 -3.62 -0.82
CA LEU A 71 -8.27 -4.67 -1.83
C LEU A 71 -6.92 -5.35 -2.15
N ALA A 72 -5.83 -4.59 -2.25
CA ALA A 72 -4.49 -5.13 -2.46
C ALA A 72 -4.06 -6.03 -1.29
N PHE A 73 -4.32 -5.61 -0.05
CA PHE A 73 -4.03 -6.42 1.14
C PHE A 73 -4.95 -7.64 1.28
N GLU A 74 -6.23 -7.56 0.91
CA GLU A 74 -7.13 -8.72 0.84
C GLU A 74 -6.59 -9.80 -0.10
N LEU A 75 -6.14 -9.39 -1.29
CA LEU A 75 -5.57 -10.29 -2.29
C LEU A 75 -4.22 -10.85 -1.83
N ALA A 76 -3.35 -10.02 -1.25
CA ALA A 76 -2.05 -10.45 -0.75
C ALA A 76 -2.18 -11.43 0.43
N ASN A 77 -3.09 -11.18 1.37
CA ASN A 77 -3.38 -12.12 2.47
C ASN A 77 -3.85 -13.49 1.95
N LYS A 78 -4.67 -13.49 0.88
CA LYS A 78 -5.20 -14.72 0.29
C LYS A 78 -4.18 -15.47 -0.56
N HIS A 79 -3.32 -14.76 -1.30
CA HIS A 79 -2.50 -15.34 -2.36
C HIS A 79 -1.00 -15.31 -2.09
N ALA A 80 -0.55 -14.62 -1.04
CA ALA A 80 0.83 -14.60 -0.58
C ALA A 80 0.96 -14.92 0.94
N PRO A 81 0.39 -16.04 1.43
CA PRO A 81 0.42 -16.37 2.86
C PRO A 81 1.83 -16.64 3.40
N ASN A 82 2.81 -17.00 2.58
CA ASN A 82 4.18 -17.34 2.97
C ASN A 82 5.16 -16.16 2.80
N THR A 83 4.68 -15.00 2.36
CA THR A 83 5.48 -13.80 2.11
C THR A 83 5.05 -12.67 3.04
N ASP A 84 6.01 -11.95 3.62
CA ASP A 84 5.69 -10.81 4.50
C ASP A 84 5.06 -9.65 3.71
N LEU A 85 3.99 -9.07 4.27
CA LEU A 85 3.16 -8.05 3.61
C LEU A 85 3.47 -6.67 4.17
N ILE A 86 4.12 -5.82 3.37
CA ILE A 86 4.71 -4.55 3.80
C ILE A 86 3.95 -3.35 3.22
N ILE A 87 3.76 -2.32 4.05
CA ILE A 87 3.44 -0.97 3.58
C ILE A 87 4.76 -0.22 3.44
N ASN A 88 5.17 0.13 2.22
CA ASN A 88 6.41 0.89 2.01
C ASN A 88 6.12 2.38 1.79
N GLN A 89 6.88 3.25 2.44
CA GLN A 89 6.66 4.69 2.38
C GLN A 89 7.99 5.46 2.32
N HIS A 90 8.06 6.36 1.34
CA HIS A 90 9.05 7.42 1.29
C HIS A 90 8.65 8.60 2.17
N GLY A 91 9.64 9.24 2.79
CA GLY A 91 9.55 10.53 3.47
C GLY A 91 10.60 10.62 4.56
N GLY A 92 10.81 11.82 5.10
CA GLY A 92 11.69 12.05 6.23
C GLY A 92 11.02 11.63 7.54
N MET A 93 11.04 12.51 8.54
CA MET A 93 10.44 12.29 9.86
C MET A 93 9.12 13.07 10.04
N GLU A 94 8.38 13.33 8.96
CA GLU A 94 7.16 14.13 8.99
C GLU A 94 6.08 13.43 9.82
N LYS A 95 5.80 13.98 11.00
CA LYS A 95 4.90 13.39 12.00
C LYS A 95 3.52 13.04 11.44
N LEU A 96 2.93 13.92 10.63
CA LEU A 96 1.57 13.74 10.08
C LEU A 96 1.51 12.56 9.11
N MET A 97 2.52 12.41 8.24
CA MET A 97 2.60 11.30 7.30
C MET A 97 2.71 9.97 8.04
N TRP A 98 3.65 9.86 8.99
CA TRP A 98 3.86 8.64 9.76
C TRP A 98 2.69 8.29 10.69
N GLN A 99 2.01 9.28 11.26
CA GLN A 99 0.75 9.05 11.98
C GLN A 99 -0.30 8.43 11.07
N LYS A 100 -0.43 8.89 9.83
CA LYS A 100 -1.37 8.33 8.87
C LYS A 100 -0.98 6.92 8.40
N ILE A 101 0.30 6.62 8.20
CA ILE A 101 0.77 5.26 7.88
C ILE A 101 0.49 4.28 9.01
N LYS A 102 0.75 4.68 10.26
CA LYS A 102 0.40 3.86 11.44
C LYS A 102 -1.10 3.64 11.53
N ALA A 103 -1.90 4.68 11.31
CA ALA A 103 -3.36 4.56 11.28
C ALA A 103 -3.85 3.62 10.16
N LEU A 104 -3.20 3.64 8.99
CA LEU A 104 -3.48 2.71 7.88
C LEU A 104 -3.21 1.26 8.28
N ALA A 105 -2.06 0.98 8.91
CA ALA A 105 -1.75 -0.36 9.41
C ALA A 105 -2.80 -0.83 10.44
N SER A 106 -3.22 0.05 11.36
CA SER A 106 -4.32 -0.24 12.29
C SER A 106 -5.64 -0.51 11.58
N TYR A 107 -6.01 0.29 10.58
CA TYR A 107 -7.22 0.10 9.78
C TYR A 107 -7.25 -1.26 9.07
N LEU A 108 -6.14 -1.68 8.47
CA LEU A 108 -6.04 -2.98 7.80
C LEU A 108 -6.18 -4.13 8.82
N ARG A 109 -5.51 -4.03 9.97
CA ARG A 109 -5.61 -5.03 11.05
C ARG A 109 -7.01 -5.13 11.65
N GLN A 110 -7.73 -4.01 11.79
CA GLN A 110 -9.15 -3.99 12.21
C GLN A 110 -10.06 -4.74 11.24
N HIS A 111 -9.66 -4.87 9.98
CA HIS A 111 -10.34 -5.67 8.97
C HIS A 111 -9.82 -7.11 8.87
N ASN A 112 -9.09 -7.59 9.89
CA ASN A 112 -8.47 -8.91 9.94
C ASN A 112 -7.46 -9.17 8.81
N LEU A 113 -6.81 -8.12 8.30
CA LEU A 113 -5.75 -8.24 7.30
C LEU A 113 -4.38 -8.21 7.97
N ARG A 114 -3.53 -9.18 7.62
CA ARG A 114 -2.12 -9.23 8.02
C ARG A 114 -1.36 -8.08 7.39
N VAL A 115 -0.59 -7.39 8.23
CA VAL A 115 0.40 -6.37 7.87
C VAL A 115 1.62 -6.66 8.72
N ASP A 116 2.66 -7.17 8.08
CA ASP A 116 3.84 -7.73 8.74
C ASP A 116 4.88 -6.64 9.05
N GLY A 117 4.88 -5.55 8.28
CA GLY A 117 5.80 -4.45 8.53
C GLY A 117 5.43 -3.13 7.84
N ILE A 118 6.15 -2.09 8.24
CA ILE A 118 6.18 -0.78 7.60
C ILE A 118 7.61 -0.56 7.13
N GLY A 119 7.82 -0.45 5.82
CA GLY A 119 9.09 -0.11 5.22
C GLY A 119 9.28 1.40 5.21
N TRP A 120 10.41 1.86 5.77
CA TRP A 120 10.87 3.24 5.59
C TRP A 120 11.99 3.24 4.56
N GLN A 121 11.77 3.88 3.42
CA GLN A 121 12.79 3.94 2.36
C GLN A 121 14.07 4.67 2.80
N ALA A 122 13.98 5.57 3.76
CA ALA A 122 15.12 6.28 4.36
C ALA A 122 16.06 6.95 3.34
N HIS A 123 15.51 7.53 2.27
CA HIS A 123 16.27 8.44 1.41
C HIS A 123 16.45 9.77 2.17
N ILE A 124 17.54 9.83 2.93
CA ILE A 124 17.89 10.98 3.78
C ILE A 124 19.02 11.75 3.11
N ASP A 125 18.79 13.05 2.91
CA ASP A 125 19.85 13.98 2.56
C ASP A 125 20.72 14.26 3.79
N VAL A 126 22.02 14.04 3.66
CA VAL A 126 23.00 14.20 4.73
C VAL A 126 23.83 15.49 4.61
N GLY A 127 23.56 16.32 3.59
CA GLY A 127 24.27 17.57 3.30
C GLY A 127 25.30 17.46 2.19
#